data_AF-R9GUT0-F1
#
_entry.id   AF-R9GUT0-F1
#
_cell.length_a   1.000
_cell.length_b   1.000
_cell.length_c   1.000
_cell.angle_alpha   90.00
_cell.angle_beta   90.00
_cell.angle_gamma   90.00
#
_symmetry.space_group_name_H-M   'P 1'
#
loop_
_entity.id
_entity.type
_entity.pdbx_description
1 polymer ?
#
loop_
_entity_poly.entity_id
_entity_poly.type
_entity_poly.pdbx_seq_one_letter_code
_entity_poly.pdbx_strand_id
1 'polypeptide(L)' 'MMILKQVAGIDVAQKELVVSLGHMNQELTIELFDYKVFANSQK' A
#
# COMPACT_ATOMS: atom_id res chain seq x y z
N MET A 1 -18.23 -2.01 8.65
CA MET A 1 -17.70 -1.42 7.42
C MET A 1 -17.44 -2.55 6.45
N MET A 2 -18.09 -2.57 5.29
CA MET A 2 -17.88 -3.63 4.29
C MET A 2 -16.83 -3.17 3.29
N ILE A 3 -15.78 -3.98 3.13
CA ILE A 3 -14.70 -3.72 2.18
C ILE A 3 -15.05 -4.38 0.86
N LEU A 4 -15.05 -3.60 -0.22
CA LEU A 4 -15.27 -4.07 -1.59
C LEU A 4 -13.97 -4.49 -2.28
N LYS A 5 -12.87 -3.79 -2.01
CA LYS A 5 -11.57 -4.03 -2.63
C LYS A 5 -10.45 -3.67 -1.68
N GLN A 6 -9.38 -4.46 -1.69
CA GLN A 6 -8.11 -4.15 -1.03
C GLN A 6 -7.02 -4.03 -2.09
N VAL A 7 -6.06 -3.13 -1.87
CA VAL A 7 -4.96 -2.85 -2.79
C VAL A 7 -3.67 -2.72 -1.99
N ALA A 8 -2.60 -3.32 -2.52
CA ALA A 8 -1.24 -3.02 -2.12
C ALA A 8 -0.58 -2.22 -3.26
N GLY A 9 -0.24 -0.96 -3.00
CA GLY A 9 0.61 -0.16 -3.87
C GLY A 9 2.06 -0.47 -3.55
N ILE A 10 2.84 -0.88 -4.54
CA ILE A 10 4.26 -1.20 -4.39
C ILE A 10 5.04 -0.30 -5.35
N ASP A 11 5.91 0.53 -4.79
CA ASP A 11 6.85 1.36 -5.54
C ASP A 11 8.29 0.86 -5.32
N VAL A 12 9.00 0.61 -6.42
CA VAL A 12 10.33 -0.01 -6.42
C VAL A 12 11.35 1.02 -6.90
N ALA A 13 12.24 1.42 -6.00
CA ALA A 13 13.34 2.35 -6.29
C ALA A 13 14.71 1.70 -6.09
N GLN A 14 15.77 2.40 -6.51
CA GLN A 14 17.14 1.88 -6.45
C GLN A 14 17.58 1.50 -5.03
N LYS A 15 17.11 2.24 -4.01
CA LYS A 15 17.56 2.09 -2.61
C LYS A 15 16.47 1.62 -1.65
N GLU A 16 15.21 1.63 -2.09
CA GLU A 16 14.08 1.33 -1.24
C GLU A 16 12.92 0.70 -2.00
N LEU A 17 12.06 0.04 -1.23
CA LEU A 17 10.76 -0.49 -1.63
C LEU A 17 9.72 0.16 -0.73
N VAL A 18 8.76 0.88 -1.31
CA VAL A 18 7.65 1.50 -0.56
C VAL A 18 6.39 0.68 -0.78
N VAL A 19 5.73 0.30 0.30
CA VAL A 19 4.46 -0.44 0.26
C VAL A 19 3.39 0.38 0.98
N SER A 20 2.26 0.59 0.33
CA SER A 20 1.09 1.25 0.90
C SER A 20 -0.13 0.34 0.79
N LEU A 21 -0.91 0.23 1.86
CA LEU A 21 -2.13 -0.56 1.90
C LEU A 21 -3.35 0.36 1.89
N GLY A 22 -4.29 0.05 1.00
CA GLY A 22 -5.54 0.77 0.91
C GLY A 22 -6.72 -0.14 0.64
N HIS A 23 -7.91 0.38 0.89
CA HIS A 23 -9.17 -0.33 0.66
C HIS A 23 -10.26 0.62 0.20
N MET A 24 -11.28 0.05 -0.43
CA MET A 24 -12.48 0.75 -0.88
C MET A 24 -13.70 0.18 -0.16
N ASN A 25 -14.57 1.03 0.35
CA ASN A 25 -15.82 0.64 0.99
C ASN A 25 -17.03 0.64 0.03
N GLN A 26 -18.20 0.29 0.54
CA GLN A 26 -19.46 0.29 -0.23
C GLN A 26 -19.86 1.66 -0.76
N GLU A 27 -19.45 2.73 -0.08
CA GLU A 27 -19.65 4.11 -0.48
C GLU A 27 -18.63 4.56 -1.55
N LEU A 28 -17.84 3.63 -2.11
CA LEU A 28 -16.76 3.88 -3.08
C LEU A 28 -15.69 4.86 -2.58
N THR A 29 -15.61 5.05 -1.27
CA THR A 29 -14.57 5.84 -0.61
C THR A 29 -13.30 5.00 -0.52
N ILE A 30 -12.16 5.63 -0.83
CA ILE A 30 -10.84 5.02 -0.77
C ILE A 30 -10.14 5.52 0.50
N GLU A 31 -9.54 4.61 1.24
CA GLU A 31 -8.71 4.90 2.41
C GLU A 31 -7.35 4.20 2.26
N LEU A 32 -6.26 4.94 2.51
CA LEU A 32 -4.94 4.39 2.75
C LEU A 32 -4.74 4.29 4.26
N PHE A 33 -4.61 3.07 4.77
CA PHE A 33 -4.62 2.83 6.22
C PHE A 33 -3.27 2.41 6.78
N ASP A 34 -2.32 1.98 5.94
CA ASP A 34 -0.97 1.63 6.38
C ASP A 34 0.05 1.89 5.27
N TYR A 35 1.29 2.17 5.66
CA TYR A 35 2.42 2.25 4.76
C TYR A 35 3.72 1.86 5.44
N LYS A 36 4.66 1.30 4.68
CA LYS A 36 5.99 0.96 5.15
C LYS A 36 7.02 1.10 4.06
N VAL A 37 8.19 1.60 4.44
CA VAL A 37 9.38 1.69 3.59
C VAL A 37 10.37 0.62 4.02
N PHE A 38 10.92 -0.11 3.06
CA PHE A 38 11.95 -1.12 3.26
C PHE A 38 13.22 -0.67 2.54
N ALA A 39 14.34 -0.61 3.24
CA ALA A 39 15.63 -0.40 2.60
C ALA A 39 16.02 -1.64 1.79
N ASN A 40 16.55 -1.44 0.58
CA ASN A 40 17.03 -2.54 -0.23
C ASN A 40 18.23 -3.21 0.45
N SER A 41 18.24 -4.54 0.50
CA SER A 41 19.41 -5.31 0.95
C SER A 41 20.60 -4.98 0.06
N GLN A 42 21.73 -4.63 0.67
CA GLN A 42 23.00 -4.63 -0.05
C GLN A 42 23.34 -6.10 -0.38
N LYS A 43 23.60 -6.37 -1.66
CA LYS A 43 24.15 -7.66 -2.10
C LYS A 43 25.66 -7.65 -1.96
#